data_AF-A0A7W8HH56-F1
#
_entry.id   AF-A0A7W8HH56-F1
#
_cell.length_a   1.000
_cell.length_b   1.000
_cell.length_c   1.000
_cell.angle_alpha   90.00
_cell.angle_beta   90.00
_cell.angle_gamma   90.00
#
_symmetry.space_group_name_H-M   'P 1'
#
loop_
_entity.id
_entity.type
_entity.pdbx_description
1 polymer ?
#
loop_
_entity_poly.entity_id
_entity_poly.type
_entity_poly.pdbx_seq_one_letter_code
_entity_poly.pdbx_strand_id
1 'polypeptide(L)'
;MGRSLAVSMAVAASVLAAGCATPARVDQMISEPGIAKRIAAPAVLKENVALRDVTGGRETNPMWVSSVGSSEFEGALAGSLRAAGMYSENRQAGRYFLTVHLEKLDQPLVGFNLTVTATVNYTLTERASGKDVFARTIATPYTAKAGDAFLAVERLKLANEGAIRTNIARLIDELMALRIDGVALR
;
A
#
# COMPACT_ATOMS: atom_id res chain seq x y z
N MET A 1 -20.08 37.30 -59.67
CA MET A 1 -19.14 37.95 -58.73
C MET A 1 -19.89 38.13 -57.41
N GLY A 2 -19.80 37.31 -56.37
CA GLY A 2 -18.69 36.53 -55.82
C GLY A 2 -18.23 37.21 -54.52
N ARG A 3 -18.50 36.60 -53.35
CA ARG A 3 -18.06 36.85 -51.94
C ARG A 3 -19.28 36.67 -51.00
N SER A 4 -19.56 35.55 -50.35
CA SER A 4 -18.81 34.69 -49.38
C SER A 4 -18.64 35.31 -47.98
N LEU A 5 -18.95 34.47 -46.97
CA LEU A 5 -18.60 34.52 -45.53
C LEU A 5 -19.45 35.47 -44.64
N ALA A 6 -19.90 35.11 -43.43
CA ALA A 6 -19.47 34.04 -42.54
C ALA A 6 -20.65 33.57 -41.65
N VAL A 7 -20.90 32.26 -41.65
CA VAL A 7 -21.61 31.59 -40.54
C VAL A 7 -20.59 31.52 -39.41
N SER A 8 -20.78 32.33 -38.37
CA SER A 8 -19.96 32.30 -37.16
C SER A 8 -20.22 31.01 -36.38
N MET A 9 -19.55 29.94 -36.79
CA MET A 9 -19.47 28.68 -36.06
C MET A 9 -18.46 28.88 -34.92
N ALA A 10 -18.93 29.43 -33.81
CA ALA A 10 -18.17 29.46 -32.56
C ALA A 10 -18.15 28.03 -31.97
N VAL A 11 -17.22 27.21 -32.45
CA VAL A 11 -16.84 25.97 -31.75
C VAL A 11 -16.01 26.40 -30.55
N ALA A 12 -16.67 26.55 -29.40
CA ALA A 12 -15.99 26.61 -28.11
C ALA A 12 -15.33 25.24 -27.89
N ALA A 13 -14.04 25.16 -28.17
CA ALA A 13 -13.21 24.01 -27.86
C ALA A 13 -13.03 23.90 -26.35
N SER A 14 -13.96 23.19 -25.69
CA SER A 14 -13.83 22.72 -24.32
C SER A 14 -12.73 21.65 -24.25
N VAL A 15 -11.46 22.06 -24.27
CA VAL A 15 -10.35 21.17 -24.00
C VAL A 15 -10.45 20.76 -22.53
N LEU A 16 -10.93 19.54 -22.33
CA LEU A 16 -11.01 18.83 -21.06
C LEU A 16 -9.61 18.72 -20.43
N ALA A 17 -9.28 19.64 -19.53
CA ALA A 17 -8.18 19.45 -18.58
C ALA A 17 -8.66 18.55 -17.43
N ALA A 18 -9.03 17.31 -17.73
CA ALA A 18 -9.25 16.27 -16.74
C ALA A 18 -7.89 15.76 -16.25
N GLY A 19 -7.16 16.59 -15.50
CA GLY A 19 -6.02 16.16 -14.69
C GLY A 19 -6.50 15.42 -13.45
N CYS A 20 -7.25 14.32 -13.62
CA CYS A 20 -7.62 13.45 -12.51
C CYS A 20 -6.32 12.83 -11.97
N ALA A 21 -6.01 13.09 -10.70
CA ALA A 21 -4.93 12.41 -10.00
C ALA A 21 -5.06 10.90 -10.25
N THR A 22 -4.04 10.29 -10.86
CA THR A 22 -4.09 8.86 -11.16
C THR A 22 -3.95 8.06 -9.85
N PRO A 23 -4.72 6.98 -9.68
CA PRO A 23 -4.61 6.13 -8.49
C PRO A 23 -3.25 5.45 -8.43
N ALA A 24 -2.84 5.03 -7.23
CA ALA A 24 -1.61 4.27 -7.02
C ALA A 24 -1.64 2.92 -7.74
N ARG A 25 -0.48 2.47 -8.20
CA ARG A 25 -0.29 1.18 -8.86
C ARG A 25 -0.01 0.09 -7.83
N VAL A 26 -0.91 -0.89 -7.73
CA VAL A 26 -0.80 -1.99 -6.76
C VAL A 26 0.48 -2.79 -6.94
N ASP A 27 0.84 -3.12 -8.17
CA ASP A 27 2.06 -3.86 -8.53
C ASP A 27 3.33 -3.14 -8.06
N GLN A 28 3.34 -1.80 -8.10
CA GLN A 28 4.46 -1.01 -7.61
C GLN A 28 4.53 -0.93 -6.08
N MET A 29 3.48 -1.33 -5.37
CA MET A 29 3.46 -1.37 -3.91
C MET A 29 3.82 -2.74 -3.33
N ILE A 30 3.85 -3.79 -4.16
CA ILE A 30 4.17 -5.15 -3.70
C ILE A 30 5.64 -5.25 -3.30
N SER A 31 5.89 -5.84 -2.13
CA SER A 31 7.21 -6.21 -1.65
C SER A 31 7.45 -7.71 -1.90
N GLU A 32 8.55 -8.01 -2.59
CA GLU A 32 8.98 -9.37 -2.84
C GLU A 32 10.22 -9.71 -2.00
N PRO A 33 10.10 -10.50 -0.92
CA PRO A 33 11.27 -10.94 -0.18
C PRO A 33 12.13 -11.88 -1.04
N GLY A 34 13.45 -11.81 -0.86
CA GLY A 34 14.39 -12.72 -1.54
C GLY A 34 14.19 -14.19 -1.12
N ILE A 35 14.66 -15.12 -1.96
CA ILE A 35 14.45 -16.58 -1.79
C ILE A 35 14.90 -17.07 -0.40
N ALA A 36 16.08 -16.65 0.06
CA ALA A 36 16.61 -17.06 1.37
C ALA A 36 15.66 -16.69 2.53
N LYS A 37 15.05 -15.50 2.49
CA LYS A 37 14.09 -15.04 3.50
C LYS A 37 12.80 -15.87 3.47
N ARG A 38 12.32 -16.23 2.29
CA ARG A 38 11.11 -17.09 2.14
C ARG A 38 11.31 -18.47 2.76
N ILE A 39 12.50 -19.07 2.58
CA ILE A 39 12.84 -20.39 3.16
C ILE A 39 12.88 -20.31 4.69
N ALA A 40 13.36 -19.19 5.23
CA ALA A 40 13.47 -18.97 6.67
C ALA A 40 12.15 -18.53 7.35
N ALA A 41 11.05 -18.39 6.61
CA ALA A 41 9.78 -17.93 7.17
C ALA A 41 9.24 -18.93 8.22
N PRO A 42 8.64 -18.45 9.33
CA PRO A 42 8.07 -19.31 10.34
C PRO A 42 7.02 -20.25 9.74
N ALA A 43 7.19 -21.56 9.93
CA ALA A 43 6.31 -22.57 9.35
C ALA A 43 4.83 -22.35 9.72
N VAL A 44 4.56 -21.81 10.90
CA VAL A 44 3.21 -21.48 11.39
C VAL A 44 2.52 -20.38 10.60
N LEU A 45 3.27 -19.46 9.97
CA LEU A 45 2.73 -18.37 9.17
C LEU A 45 2.57 -18.73 7.69
N LYS A 46 3.22 -19.80 7.24
CA LYS A 46 3.17 -20.24 5.84
C LYS A 46 1.72 -20.53 5.44
N GLU A 47 1.23 -19.84 4.41
CA GLU A 47 -0.14 -19.94 3.88
C GLU A 47 -1.25 -19.79 4.94
N ASN A 48 -0.96 -19.12 6.05
CA ASN A 48 -1.82 -19.10 7.24
C ASN A 48 -2.21 -17.69 7.71
N VAL A 49 -1.79 -16.64 7.00
CA VAL A 49 -2.14 -15.24 7.30
C VAL A 49 -3.26 -14.77 6.38
N ALA A 50 -4.44 -14.54 6.95
CA ALA A 50 -5.58 -13.96 6.24
C ALA A 50 -5.72 -12.47 6.58
N LEU A 51 -5.98 -11.63 5.58
CA LEU A 51 -6.33 -10.22 5.79
C LEU A 51 -7.78 -10.15 6.28
N ARG A 52 -7.99 -9.53 7.44
CA ARG A 52 -9.33 -9.36 8.05
C ARG A 52 -9.91 -7.99 7.78
N ASP A 53 -9.13 -6.95 8.01
CA ASP A 53 -9.52 -5.56 7.79
C ASP A 53 -8.28 -4.77 7.35
N VAL A 54 -8.42 -4.00 6.28
CA VAL A 54 -7.36 -3.17 5.71
C VAL A 54 -7.97 -1.82 5.35
N THR A 55 -7.55 -0.77 6.05
CA THR A 55 -8.03 0.59 5.79
C THR A 55 -6.89 1.53 5.45
N GLY A 56 -7.17 2.53 4.61
CA GLY A 56 -6.23 3.60 4.31
C GLY A 56 -6.80 4.78 3.52
N GLY A 57 -5.93 5.74 3.24
CA GLY A 57 -6.25 6.89 2.40
C GLY A 57 -7.34 7.80 2.99
N ARG A 58 -8.34 8.12 2.19
CA ARG A 58 -9.41 9.06 2.55
C ARG A 58 -10.39 8.48 3.58
N GLU A 59 -10.49 7.16 3.66
CA GLU A 59 -11.36 6.47 4.63
C GLU A 59 -10.86 6.64 6.06
N THR A 60 -9.53 6.69 6.24
CA THR A 60 -8.90 6.91 7.54
C THR A 60 -8.71 8.39 7.86
N ASN A 61 -8.51 9.25 6.85
CA ASN A 61 -8.47 10.70 7.03
C ASN A 61 -8.86 11.47 5.75
N PRO A 62 -9.98 12.22 5.75
CA PRO A 62 -10.44 12.98 4.58
C PRO A 62 -9.47 14.05 4.07
N MET A 63 -8.56 14.53 4.93
CA MET A 63 -7.57 15.55 4.58
C MET A 63 -6.40 15.01 3.76
N TRP A 64 -6.29 13.69 3.57
CA TRP A 64 -5.21 13.11 2.79
C TRP A 64 -5.46 13.21 1.29
N VAL A 65 -4.52 13.83 0.58
CA VAL A 65 -4.42 13.77 -0.89
C VAL A 65 -3.67 12.50 -1.29
N SER A 66 -4.05 11.36 -0.71
CA SER A 66 -3.41 10.07 -1.00
C SER A 66 -3.96 9.48 -2.29
N SER A 67 -3.07 9.06 -3.20
CA SER A 67 -3.43 8.20 -4.35
C SER A 67 -3.63 6.74 -3.95
N VAL A 68 -3.35 6.36 -2.70
CA VAL A 68 -3.50 5.00 -2.17
C VAL A 68 -4.81 4.89 -1.39
N GLY A 69 -5.76 4.13 -1.91
CA GLY A 69 -6.98 3.74 -1.21
C GLY A 69 -6.84 2.39 -0.50
N SER A 70 -7.87 2.03 0.27
CA SER A 70 -7.91 0.77 1.02
C SER A 70 -7.81 -0.46 0.11
N SER A 71 -8.49 -0.44 -1.04
CA SER A 71 -8.45 -1.53 -2.02
C SER A 71 -7.05 -1.73 -2.60
N GLU A 72 -6.39 -0.65 -3.01
CA GLU A 72 -5.04 -0.71 -3.56
C GLU A 72 -4.03 -1.18 -2.50
N PHE A 73 -4.20 -0.72 -1.25
CA PHE A 73 -3.35 -1.13 -0.13
C PHE A 73 -3.55 -2.60 0.25
N GLU A 74 -4.79 -3.06 0.31
CA GLU A 74 -5.11 -4.48 0.55
C GLU A 74 -4.53 -5.37 -0.53
N GLY A 75 -4.66 -4.98 -1.80
CA GLY A 75 -4.07 -5.69 -2.93
C GLY A 75 -2.54 -5.82 -2.80
N ALA A 76 -1.87 -4.73 -2.40
CA ALA A 76 -0.42 -4.73 -2.21
C ALA A 76 0.01 -5.63 -1.04
N LEU A 77 -0.71 -5.60 0.08
CA LEU A 77 -0.47 -6.47 1.23
C LEU A 77 -0.67 -7.94 0.87
N ALA A 78 -1.78 -8.29 0.21
CA ALA A 78 -2.07 -9.65 -0.21
C ALA A 78 -1.01 -10.15 -1.20
N GLY A 79 -0.64 -9.33 -2.19
CA GLY A 79 0.42 -9.64 -3.15
C GLY A 79 1.76 -9.90 -2.46
N SER A 80 2.13 -9.07 -1.49
CA SER A 80 3.41 -9.20 -0.78
C SER A 80 3.44 -10.40 0.17
N LEU A 81 2.35 -10.65 0.90
CA LEU A 81 2.21 -11.85 1.75
C LEU A 81 2.25 -13.13 0.91
N ARG A 82 1.67 -13.11 -0.30
CA ARG A 82 1.74 -14.24 -1.24
C ARG A 82 3.14 -14.43 -1.77
N ALA A 83 3.83 -13.35 -2.16
CA ALA A 83 5.24 -13.41 -2.54
C ALA A 83 6.12 -13.95 -1.41
N ALA A 84 5.75 -13.69 -0.15
CA ALA A 84 6.40 -14.22 1.03
C ALA A 84 5.99 -15.66 1.41
N GLY A 85 4.99 -16.26 0.74
CA GLY A 85 4.47 -17.59 1.05
C GLY A 85 3.63 -17.66 2.33
N MET A 86 3.16 -16.54 2.86
CA MET A 86 2.40 -16.45 4.11
C MET A 86 0.89 -16.30 3.89
N TYR A 87 0.46 -15.84 2.72
CA TYR A 87 -0.95 -15.49 2.46
C TYR A 87 -1.87 -16.71 2.42
N SER A 88 -2.99 -16.63 3.14
CA SER A 88 -4.11 -17.55 3.02
C SER A 88 -5.12 -17.01 2.01
N GLU A 89 -5.34 -17.74 0.91
CA GLU A 89 -6.30 -17.36 -0.14
C GLU A 89 -7.74 -17.28 0.38
N ASN A 90 -8.08 -18.15 1.34
CA ASN A 90 -9.36 -18.08 2.02
C ASN A 90 -9.26 -17.11 3.21
N ARG A 91 -9.87 -15.92 3.08
CA ARG A 91 -9.95 -14.92 4.16
C ARG A 91 -10.58 -15.47 5.44
N GLN A 92 -11.35 -16.55 5.36
CA GLN A 92 -12.02 -17.20 6.50
C GLN A 92 -11.31 -18.47 6.98
N ALA A 93 -10.14 -18.86 6.45
CA ALA A 93 -9.46 -20.10 6.90
C ALA A 93 -8.04 -19.92 7.46
N GLY A 94 -7.41 -18.75 7.34
CA GLY A 94 -6.07 -18.53 7.91
C GLY A 94 -6.05 -18.66 9.44
N ARG A 95 -5.08 -19.39 10.00
CA ARG A 95 -4.88 -19.49 11.46
C ARG A 95 -4.69 -18.12 12.11
N TYR A 96 -4.09 -17.17 11.40
CA TYR A 96 -3.86 -15.82 11.86
C TYR A 96 -4.63 -14.80 11.03
N PHE A 97 -5.19 -13.81 11.72
CA PHE A 97 -5.84 -12.65 11.12
C PHE A 97 -4.94 -11.44 11.22
N LEU A 98 -4.61 -10.85 10.08
CA LEU A 98 -3.90 -9.59 10.02
C LEU A 98 -4.92 -8.46 9.80
N THR A 99 -4.97 -7.55 10.76
CA THR A 99 -5.68 -6.27 10.68
C THR A 99 -4.66 -5.16 10.46
N VAL A 100 -4.96 -4.26 9.52
CA VAL A 100 -4.04 -3.22 9.07
C VAL A 100 -4.74 -1.89 8.92
N HIS A 101 -4.16 -0.84 9.49
CA HIS A 101 -4.65 0.53 9.35
C HIS A 101 -3.52 1.45 8.94
N LEU A 102 -3.60 1.99 7.72
CA LEU A 102 -2.72 3.07 7.28
C LEU A 102 -3.12 4.34 8.03
N GLU A 103 -2.33 4.69 9.05
CA GLU A 103 -2.58 5.81 9.97
C GLU A 103 -2.14 7.15 9.40
N LYS A 104 -1.12 7.19 8.54
CA LYS A 104 -0.65 8.43 7.90
C LYS A 104 0.19 8.16 6.67
N LEU A 105 0.05 9.01 5.65
CA LEU A 105 1.06 9.28 4.63
C LEU A 105 1.53 10.72 4.77
N ASP A 106 2.69 10.92 5.39
CA ASP A 106 3.26 12.25 5.57
C ASP A 106 3.99 12.67 4.29
N GLN A 107 3.40 13.62 3.57
CA GLN A 107 3.85 14.07 2.27
C GLN A 107 4.45 15.49 2.38
N PRO A 108 5.54 15.79 1.67
CA PRO A 108 6.12 17.13 1.67
C PRO A 108 5.27 18.06 0.78
N LEU A 109 5.10 19.31 1.20
CA LEU A 109 4.34 20.30 0.42
C LEU A 109 5.08 20.75 -0.84
N VAL A 110 6.41 20.83 -0.78
CA VAL A 110 7.29 21.25 -1.87
C VAL A 110 8.63 20.51 -1.78
N GLY A 111 9.27 20.24 -2.92
CA GLY A 111 10.61 19.66 -2.96
C GLY A 111 11.00 19.14 -4.34
N PHE A 112 12.31 19.14 -4.62
CA PHE A 112 12.86 18.50 -5.82
C PHE A 112 12.82 16.97 -5.71
N ASN A 113 13.18 16.45 -4.54
CA ASN A 113 12.92 15.07 -4.16
C ASN A 113 11.72 15.07 -3.22
N LEU A 114 10.86 14.06 -3.34
CA LEU A 114 9.67 13.93 -2.52
C LEU A 114 9.81 12.72 -1.61
N THR A 115 9.93 12.98 -0.31
CA THR A 115 10.00 11.94 0.72
C THR A 115 8.65 11.77 1.38
N VAL A 116 8.04 10.61 1.24
CA VAL A 116 6.80 10.26 1.92
C VAL A 116 7.10 9.28 3.06
N THR A 117 6.53 9.53 4.24
CA THR A 117 6.59 8.57 5.35
C THR A 117 5.24 7.89 5.52
N ALA A 118 5.21 6.57 5.38
CA ALA A 118 4.04 5.76 5.69
C ALA A 118 4.10 5.29 7.14
N THR A 119 3.04 5.57 7.90
CA THR A 119 2.82 5.07 9.26
C THR A 119 1.62 4.14 9.23
N VAL A 120 1.82 2.89 9.61
CA VAL A 120 0.80 1.84 9.54
C VAL A 120 0.76 1.06 10.84
N ASN A 121 -0.43 0.85 11.38
CA ASN A 121 -0.69 -0.05 12.49
C ASN A 121 -1.01 -1.46 11.98
N TYR A 122 -0.34 -2.45 12.55
CA TYR A 122 -0.49 -3.86 12.22
C TYR A 122 -0.77 -4.67 13.47
N THR A 123 -1.79 -5.52 13.40
CA THR A 123 -2.11 -6.50 14.45
C THR A 123 -2.33 -7.86 13.82
N LEU A 124 -1.54 -8.85 14.24
CA LEU A 124 -1.72 -10.25 13.90
C LEU A 124 -2.32 -10.98 15.10
N THR A 125 -3.56 -11.44 14.95
CA THR A 125 -4.30 -12.16 15.99
C THR A 125 -4.39 -13.64 15.65
N GLU A 126 -4.05 -14.52 16.59
CA GLU A 126 -4.32 -15.95 16.44
C GLU A 126 -5.82 -16.20 16.57
N ARG A 127 -6.44 -16.77 15.54
CA ARG A 127 -7.89 -16.96 15.46
C ARG A 127 -8.45 -17.80 16.60
N ALA A 128 -7.79 -18.90 16.95
CA ALA A 128 -8.31 -19.86 17.92
C ALA A 128 -8.36 -19.29 19.35
N SER A 129 -7.34 -18.52 19.73
CA SER A 129 -7.22 -17.96 21.08
C SER A 129 -7.69 -16.51 21.18
N GLY A 130 -7.81 -15.80 20.06
CA GLY A 130 -8.05 -14.36 20.03
C GLY A 130 -6.86 -13.52 20.51
N LYS A 131 -5.70 -14.15 20.73
CA LYS A 131 -4.51 -13.46 21.25
C LYS A 131 -3.76 -12.76 20.12
N ASP A 132 -3.40 -11.50 20.36
CA ASP A 132 -2.46 -10.79 19.50
C ASP A 132 -1.05 -11.36 19.67
N VAL A 133 -0.53 -11.95 18.60
CA VAL A 133 0.82 -12.53 18.53
C VAL A 133 1.82 -11.55 17.93
N PHE A 134 1.34 -10.48 17.31
CA PHE A 134 2.14 -9.35 16.84
C PHE A 134 1.27 -8.08 16.85
N ALA A 135 1.79 -6.97 17.38
CA ALA A 135 1.12 -5.68 17.36
C ALA A 135 2.18 -4.57 17.28
N ARG A 136 2.22 -3.83 16.17
CA ARG A 136 3.24 -2.81 15.92
C ARG A 136 2.68 -1.68 15.07
N THR A 137 3.10 -0.46 15.37
CA THR A 137 3.02 0.67 14.43
C THR A 137 4.38 0.84 13.76
N ILE A 138 4.42 0.76 12.44
CA ILE A 138 5.63 0.83 11.63
C ILE A 138 5.60 2.12 10.82
N ALA A 139 6.62 2.97 11.01
CA ALA A 139 6.83 4.18 10.23
C ALA A 139 8.07 4.04 9.34
N THR A 140 7.91 4.19 8.03
CA THR A 140 9.02 4.05 7.06
C THR A 140 8.99 5.14 6.01
N PRO A 141 10.10 5.84 5.76
CA PRO A 141 10.21 6.82 4.70
C PRO A 141 10.55 6.16 3.35
N TYR A 142 10.16 6.82 2.27
CA TYR A 142 10.65 6.56 0.93
C TYR A 142 10.77 7.87 0.15
N THR A 143 11.85 8.02 -0.62
CA THR A 143 12.12 9.22 -1.40
C THR A 143 12.08 8.92 -2.89
N ALA A 144 11.15 9.53 -3.63
CA ALA A 144 11.21 9.62 -5.08
C ALA A 144 12.09 10.81 -5.49
N LYS A 145 13.07 10.55 -6.35
CA LYS A 145 14.04 11.53 -6.82
C LYS A 145 13.49 12.35 -7.98
N ALA A 146 14.08 13.51 -8.22
CA ALA A 146 13.71 14.37 -9.34
C ALA A 146 13.86 13.71 -10.72
N GLY A 147 14.79 12.77 -10.86
CA GLY A 147 14.99 11.99 -12.08
C GLY A 147 13.93 10.91 -12.31
N ASP A 148 13.16 10.53 -11.30
CA ASP A 148 12.18 9.44 -11.40
C ASP A 148 10.90 9.90 -12.12
N ALA A 149 10.54 11.18 -12.01
CA ALA A 149 9.44 11.79 -12.75
C ALA A 149 9.59 13.32 -12.85
N PHE A 150 9.36 13.84 -14.07
CA PHE A 150 9.40 15.28 -14.34
C PHE A 150 8.26 16.02 -13.64
N LEU A 151 7.04 15.49 -13.70
CA LEU A 151 5.86 16.08 -13.07
C LEU A 151 5.83 15.77 -11.57
N ALA A 152 5.65 16.81 -10.74
CA ALA A 152 5.61 16.67 -9.28
C ALA A 152 4.51 15.73 -8.77
N VAL A 153 3.34 15.72 -9.42
CA VAL A 153 2.22 14.84 -9.04
C VAL A 153 2.56 13.36 -9.28
N GLU A 154 3.18 13.02 -10.41
CA GLU A 154 3.61 11.63 -10.67
C GLU A 154 4.73 11.21 -9.72
N ARG A 155 5.67 12.12 -9.43
CA ARG A 155 6.72 11.87 -8.44
C ARG A 155 6.14 11.64 -7.04
N LEU A 156 5.09 12.37 -6.66
CA LEU A 156 4.42 12.19 -5.38
C LEU A 156 3.72 10.82 -5.31
N LYS A 157 3.08 10.41 -6.41
CA LYS A 157 2.53 9.05 -6.56
C LYS A 157 3.61 7.97 -6.40
N LEU A 158 4.76 8.11 -7.08
CA LEU A 158 5.90 7.19 -6.92
C LEU A 158 6.41 7.16 -5.48
N ALA A 159 6.45 8.31 -4.80
CA ALA A 159 6.86 8.39 -3.41
C ALA A 159 5.86 7.68 -2.48
N ASN A 160 4.56 7.85 -2.70
CA ASN A 160 3.51 7.13 -1.96
C ASN A 160 3.60 5.61 -2.18
N GLU A 161 3.71 5.16 -3.43
CA GLU A 161 3.84 3.74 -3.77
C GLU A 161 5.07 3.11 -3.10
N GLY A 162 6.22 3.81 -3.17
CA GLY A 162 7.45 3.36 -2.54
C GLY A 162 7.40 3.36 -1.01
N ALA A 163 6.71 4.32 -0.39
CA ALA A 163 6.54 4.37 1.05
C ALA A 163 5.73 3.18 1.55
N ILE A 164 4.62 2.84 0.87
CA ILE A 164 3.81 1.65 1.16
C ILE A 164 4.63 0.38 0.96
N ARG A 165 5.32 0.22 -0.17
CA ARG A 165 6.16 -0.94 -0.45
C ARG A 165 7.22 -1.16 0.63
N THR A 166 7.89 -0.08 1.05
CA THR A 166 8.92 -0.12 2.09
C THR A 166 8.33 -0.50 3.45
N ASN A 167 7.13 -0.02 3.76
CA ASN A 167 6.43 -0.35 5.00
C ASN A 167 6.02 -1.83 5.04
N ILE A 168 5.45 -2.35 3.96
CA ILE A 168 5.08 -3.76 3.84
C ILE A 168 6.32 -4.65 3.90
N ALA A 169 7.44 -4.25 3.27
CA ALA A 169 8.70 -4.97 3.38
C ALA A 169 9.16 -5.10 4.84
N ARG A 170 9.05 -4.02 5.62
CA ARG A 170 9.39 -4.01 7.05
C ARG A 170 8.46 -4.92 7.86
N LEU A 171 7.15 -4.93 7.58
CA LEU A 171 6.21 -5.87 8.18
C LEU A 171 6.64 -7.32 7.91
N ILE A 172 6.89 -7.67 6.65
CA ILE A 172 7.27 -9.03 6.25
C ILE A 172 8.55 -9.46 6.98
N ASP A 173 9.53 -8.58 7.08
CA ASP A 173 10.76 -8.85 7.82
C ASP A 173 10.51 -9.11 9.31
N GLU A 174 9.59 -8.37 9.95
CA GLU A 174 9.21 -8.61 11.35
C GLU A 174 8.42 -9.91 11.54
N LEU A 175 7.51 -10.23 10.63
CA LEU A 175 6.77 -11.49 10.65
C LEU A 175 7.69 -12.70 10.44
N MET A 176 8.69 -12.58 9.56
CA MET A 176 9.69 -13.63 9.35
C MET A 176 10.59 -13.86 10.57
N ALA A 177 10.85 -12.80 11.34
CA ALA A 177 11.63 -12.89 12.58
C ALA A 177 10.78 -13.27 13.81
N LEU A 178 9.46 -13.37 13.66
CA LEU A 178 8.55 -13.61 14.78
C LEU A 178 8.73 -15.02 15.33
N ARG A 179 9.01 -15.10 16.63
CA ARG A 179 9.01 -16.35 17.38
C ARG A 179 7.65 -16.51 18.04
N ILE A 180 6.80 -17.32 17.42
CA ILE A 180 5.55 -17.75 18.04
C ILE A 180 5.87 -19.02 18.83
N ASP A 181 6.35 -18.84 20.06
CA ASP A 181 6.50 -19.96 20.98
C ASP A 181 5.12 -20.57 21.20
N GLY A 182 5.05 -21.90 21.03
CA GLY A 182 3.81 -22.65 20.93
C GLY A 182 2.78 -22.22 21.98
N VAL A 183 1.74 -21.52 21.53
CA VAL A 183 0.52 -21.34 22.32
C VAL A 183 0.03 -22.75 22.61
N ALA A 184 0.21 -23.14 23.87
CA ALA A 184 0.01 -24.48 24.35
C ALA A 184 -1.39 -24.97 23.99
N LEU A 185 -1.45 -26.16 23.37
CA LEU A 185 -2.65 -26.98 23.37
C LEU A 185 -3.02 -27.23 24.84
N ARG A 186 -4.15 -26.68 25.27
CA ARG A 186 -4.91 -27.16 26.43
C ARG A 186 -6.35 -27.28 26.04
#